data_AF-A0A238Y7U4-F1
#
_entry.id   AF-A0A238Y7U4-F1
#
_cell.length_a   1.000
_cell.length_b   1.000
_cell.length_c   1.000
_cell.angle_alpha   90.00
_cell.angle_beta   90.00
_cell.angle_gamma   90.00
#
_symmetry.space_group_name_H-M   'P 1'
#
loop_
_entity.id
_entity.type
_entity.pdbx_description
1 polymer ?
#
loop_
_entity_poly.entity_id
_entity_poly.type
_entity_poly.pdbx_seq_one_letter_code
_entity_poly.pdbx_strand_id
1 'polypeptide(L)'
;MPSMKDPSPEAVANVTEQNVQTRAQLLPEEQSVEGHPDPAQGDLDPKIQAAVILAESEERTIHADPDDAQGGHRQSAETADQP
;
A
#
# COMPACT_ATOMS: atom_id res chain seq x y z
N MET A 1 -18.03 0.11 0.80
CA MET A 1 -16.58 0.39 0.89
C MET A 1 -16.42 1.86 1.20
N PRO A 2 -15.49 2.27 2.07
CA PRO A 2 -15.17 3.69 2.21
C PRO A 2 -14.82 4.25 0.82
N SER A 3 -15.25 5.47 0.53
CA SER A 3 -14.93 6.14 -0.73
C SER A 3 -13.44 6.43 -0.74
N MET A 4 -12.66 5.53 -1.34
CA MET A 4 -11.24 5.76 -1.58
C MET A 4 -11.13 6.91 -2.58
N LYS A 5 -10.50 8.00 -2.15
CA LYS A 5 -10.25 9.15 -3.00
C LYS A 5 -9.13 8.76 -3.97
N ASP A 6 -9.30 9.07 -5.25
CA ASP A 6 -8.23 8.85 -6.22
C ASP A 6 -6.96 9.59 -5.78
N PRO A 7 -5.77 8.97 -5.89
CA PRO A 7 -4.51 9.61 -5.54
C PRO A 7 -4.29 10.89 -6.35
N SER A 8 -3.64 11.88 -5.74
CA SER A 8 -3.27 13.11 -6.44
C SER A 8 -2.29 12.83 -7.60
N PRO A 9 -2.24 13.70 -8.63
CA PRO A 9 -1.26 13.57 -9.70
C PRO A 9 0.20 13.57 -9.21
N GLU A 10 0.48 14.27 -8.11
CA GLU A 10 1.80 14.29 -7.48
C GLU A 10 2.14 12.94 -6.85
N ALA A 11 1.19 12.32 -6.14
CA ALA A 11 1.36 10.98 -5.58
C ALA A 11 1.61 9.93 -6.67
N VAL A 12 0.85 9.99 -7.78
CA VAL A 12 1.06 9.09 -8.93
C VAL A 12 2.43 9.30 -9.58
N ALA A 13 2.91 10.56 -9.67
CA ALA A 13 4.22 10.85 -10.26
C ALA A 13 5.40 10.27 -9.46
N ASN A 14 5.22 10.04 -8.16
CA ASN A 14 6.22 9.38 -7.31
C ASN A 14 6.23 7.85 -7.45
N VAL A 15 5.21 7.25 -8.07
CA VAL A 15 5.17 5.82 -8.35
C VAL A 15 6.05 5.50 -9.55
N THR A 16 7.23 4.95 -9.30
CA THR A 16 8.16 4.52 -10.34
C THR A 16 7.95 3.05 -10.71
N GLU A 17 8.32 2.67 -11.93
CA GLU A 17 8.31 1.27 -12.38
C GLU A 17 9.16 0.37 -11.47
N GLN A 18 10.31 0.88 -11.02
CA GLN A 18 11.18 0.16 -10.09
C GLN A 18 10.48 -0.12 -8.74
N ASN A 19 9.76 0.85 -8.19
CA ASN A 19 9.03 0.68 -6.94
C ASN A 19 7.93 -0.38 -7.10
N VAL A 20 7.18 -0.32 -8.20
CA VAL A 20 6.15 -1.32 -8.53
C VAL A 20 6.77 -2.72 -8.64
N GLN A 21 7.86 -2.87 -9.40
CA GLN A 21 8.49 -4.17 -9.62
C GLN A 21 9.00 -4.80 -8.32
N THR A 22 9.57 -3.99 -7.42
CA THR A 22 10.10 -4.48 -6.14
C THR A 22 9.00 -4.82 -5.13
N ARG A 23 7.83 -4.17 -5.23
CA ARG A 23 6.70 -4.35 -4.31
C ARG A 23 5.64 -5.33 -4.80
N ALA A 24 5.64 -5.68 -6.09
CA ALA A 24 4.73 -6.67 -6.68
C ALA A 24 5.14 -8.13 -6.42
N GLN A 25 6.06 -8.37 -5.49
CA GLN A 25 6.53 -9.72 -5.14
C GLN A 25 5.59 -10.33 -4.11
N LEU A 26 4.75 -11.26 -4.57
CA LEU A 26 3.85 -12.02 -3.71
C LEU A 26 4.60 -13.01 -2.82
N LEU A 27 4.14 -13.16 -1.58
CA LEU A 27 4.60 -14.22 -0.70
C LEU A 27 4.18 -15.60 -1.25
N PRO A 28 4.89 -16.70 -0.91
CA PRO A 28 4.57 -18.04 -1.39
C PRO A 28 3.13 -18.48 -1.09
N GLU A 29 2.60 -18.10 0.07
CA GLU A 29 1.22 -18.35 0.47
C GLU A 29 0.21 -17.51 -0.34
N GLU A 30 0.56 -16.27 -0.72
CA GLU A 30 -0.29 -15.40 -1.53
C GLU A 30 -0.37 -15.90 -2.97
N GLN A 31 0.73 -16.39 -3.53
CA GLN A 31 0.73 -17.09 -4.83
C GLN A 31 -0.13 -18.36 -4.85
N SER A 32 -0.41 -18.92 -3.68
CA SER A 32 -1.22 -20.13 -3.52
C SER A 32 -2.71 -19.81 -3.29
N VAL A 33 -3.03 -18.56 -2.92
CA VAL A 33 -4.38 -18.07 -2.60
C VAL A 33 -4.94 -17.19 -3.72
N GLU A 34 -4.09 -16.45 -4.44
CA GLU A 34 -4.45 -15.75 -5.66
C GLU A 34 -4.60 -16.76 -6.81
N GLY A 35 -5.72 -16.63 -7.52
CA GLY A 35 -5.97 -17.31 -8.78
C GLY A 35 -4.78 -17.20 -9.73
N HIS A 36 -4.73 -18.18 -10.63
CA HIS A 36 -3.67 -18.48 -11.58
C HIS A 36 -2.86 -17.23 -12.05
N PRO A 37 -1.51 -17.27 -12.09
CA PRO A 37 -0.66 -16.16 -12.54
C PRO A 37 -0.84 -15.75 -14.02
N ASP A 38 -1.83 -16.35 -14.70
CA ASP A 38 -2.26 -15.98 -16.03
C ASP A 38 -3.40 -14.94 -15.91
N PRO A 39 -3.17 -13.66 -16.29
CA PRO A 39 -4.19 -12.61 -16.24
C PRO A 39 -5.43 -12.91 -17.11
N ALA A 40 -5.36 -13.90 -18.01
CA ALA A 40 -6.51 -14.37 -18.79
C ALA A 40 -7.43 -15.35 -18.03
N GLN A 41 -6.99 -15.90 -16.89
CA GLN A 41 -7.74 -16.88 -16.08
C GLN A 41 -8.28 -16.29 -14.77
N GLY A 42 -7.88 -15.06 -14.43
CA GLY A 42 -8.37 -14.25 -13.32
C GLY A 42 -7.57 -14.42 -12.03
N ASP A 43 -6.80 -13.38 -11.68
CA ASP A 43 -6.82 -12.65 -10.40
C ASP A 43 -5.99 -11.37 -10.60
N LEU A 44 -6.17 -10.33 -9.77
CA LEU A 44 -5.62 -8.99 -10.00
C LEU A 44 -4.09 -9.00 -10.19
N ASP A 45 -3.56 -8.44 -11.29
CA ASP A 45 -2.11 -8.32 -11.54
C ASP A 45 -1.39 -7.69 -10.32
N PRO A 46 -0.43 -8.38 -9.69
CA PRO A 46 0.29 -7.87 -8.52
C PRO A 46 0.97 -6.52 -8.76
N LYS A 47 1.33 -6.20 -10.00
CA LYS A 47 1.87 -4.89 -10.37
C LYS A 47 0.82 -3.79 -10.29
N ILE A 48 -0.43 -4.08 -10.68
CA ILE A 48 -1.53 -3.13 -10.55
C ILE A 48 -1.82 -2.90 -9.07
N GLN A 49 -1.88 -3.96 -8.27
CA GLN A 49 -2.07 -3.86 -6.82
C GLN A 49 -0.96 -3.03 -6.16
N ALA A 50 0.30 -3.35 -6.46
CA ALA A 50 1.44 -2.62 -5.94
C ALA A 50 1.42 -1.14 -6.34
N ALA A 51 1.05 -0.81 -7.58
CA ALA A 51 0.95 0.57 -8.04
C ALA A 51 -0.14 1.36 -7.30
N VAL A 52 -1.31 0.76 -7.06
CA VAL A 52 -2.40 1.40 -6.30
C VAL A 52 -1.97 1.68 -4.86
N ILE A 53 -1.43 0.67 -4.17
CA ILE A 53 -0.99 0.81 -2.78
C ILE A 53 0.12 1.86 -2.64
N LEU A 54 1.07 1.87 -3.58
CA LEU A 54 2.15 2.87 -3.60
C LEU A 54 1.58 4.27 -3.79
N ALA A 55 0.66 4.49 -4.74
CA ALA A 55 0.05 5.79 -4.96
C ALA A 55 -0.73 6.27 -3.72
N GLU A 56 -1.46 5.39 -3.04
CA GLU A 56 -2.14 5.72 -1.78
C GLU A 56 -1.15 6.05 -0.65
N SER A 57 -0.03 5.35 -0.60
CA SER A 57 1.02 5.60 0.39
C SER A 57 1.71 6.95 0.16
N GLU A 58 1.96 7.30 -1.11
CA GLU A 58 2.51 8.60 -1.50
C GLU A 58 1.51 9.72 -1.19
N GLU A 59 0.22 9.53 -1.46
CA GLU A 59 -0.84 10.47 -1.10
C GLU A 59 -0.84 10.75 0.40
N ARG A 60 -0.76 9.71 1.25
CA ARG A 60 -0.67 9.88 2.71
C ARG A 60 0.64 10.53 3.18
N THR A 61 1.70 10.44 2.38
CA THR A 61 2.99 11.07 2.69
C THR A 61 2.97 12.56 2.34
N ILE A 62 2.41 12.92 1.18
CA ILE A 62 2.31 14.31 0.69
C ILE A 62 1.20 15.06 1.44
N HIS A 63 0.05 14.41 1.63
CA HIS A 63 -1.14 14.95 2.26
C HIS A 63 -1.42 14.23 3.58
N ALA A 64 -0.43 14.25 4.48
CA ALA A 64 -0.57 13.69 5.81
C ALA A 64 -1.82 14.20 6.53
N ASP A 65 -2.60 13.29 7.08
CA ASP A 65 -3.76 13.65 7.88
C ASP A 65 -3.28 14.43 9.11
N PRO A 66 -3.90 15.56 9.48
CA PRO A 66 -3.60 16.24 10.74
C PRO A 66 -3.61 15.31 11.96
N ASP A 67 -4.41 14.24 11.97
CA ASP A 67 -4.43 13.25 13.05
C ASP A 67 -3.19 12.33 13.05
N ASP A 68 -2.62 12.00 11.88
CA ASP A 68 -1.36 11.25 11.75
C ASP A 68 -0.18 12.09 12.31
N ALA A 69 -0.22 13.41 12.13
CA ALA A 69 0.81 14.34 12.63
C ALA A 69 0.75 14.59 14.15
N GLN A 70 -0.40 14.35 14.79
CA GLN A 70 -0.61 14.62 16.22
C GLN A 70 -0.14 13.48 17.13
N GLY A 71 0.47 12.42 16.59
CA GLY A 71 1.11 11.39 17.41
C GLY A 71 0.13 10.55 18.24
N GLY A 72 -1.12 10.39 17.79
CA GLY A 72 -2.12 9.53 18.43
C GLY A 72 -1.76 8.03 18.41
N HIS A 73 -0.65 7.67 17.76
CA HIS A 73 -0.05 6.35 17.87
C HIS A 73 0.76 6.25 19.16
N ARG A 74 0.41 5.26 20.00
CA ARG A 74 1.22 4.89 21.18
C ARG A 74 2.68 4.77 20.78
N GLN A 75 3.55 5.47 21.48
CA GLN A 75 4.99 5.35 21.30
C GLN A 75 5.44 3.97 21.78
N SER A 76 6.54 3.45 21.21
CA SER A 76 7.07 2.14 21.59
C SER A 76 7.30 2.01 23.10
N ALA A 77 7.64 3.11 23.77
CA ALA A 77 7.79 3.19 25.22
C ALA A 77 6.49 2.93 26.00
N GLU A 78 5.32 3.33 25.47
CA GLU A 78 4.01 3.14 26.11
C GLU A 78 3.48 1.70 25.98
N THR A 79 4.04 0.91 25.06
CA THR A 79 3.74 -0.52 24.90
C THR A 79 4.75 -1.46 25.57
N ALA A 80 5.95 -0.96 25.89
CA ALA A 80 7.01 -1.79 26.46
C ALA A 80 6.75 -2.19 27.92
N ASP A 81 5.92 -1.44 28.65
CA ASP A 81 5.62 -1.62 30.08
C ASP A 81 4.25 -2.26 30.36
N GLN A 82 3.58 -2.87 29.38
CA GLN A 82 2.36 -3.64 29.65
C GLN A 82 2.73 -5.01 30.26
N PRO A 83 2.20 -5.36 31.45
CA PRO A 83 2.53 -6.61 32.16
C PRO A 83 2.03 -7.87 31.45
#